data_AF-A0A099I325-F1
#
_entry.id   AF-A0A099I325-F1
#
_cell.length_a   1.000
_cell.length_b   1.000
_cell.length_c   1.000
_cell.angle_alpha   90.00
_cell.angle_beta   90.00
_cell.angle_gamma   90.00
#
_symmetry.space_group_name_H-M   'P 1'
#
loop_
_entity.id
_entity.type
_entity.pdbx_description
1 polymer ?
#
loop_
_entity_poly.entity_id
_entity_poly.type
_entity_poly.pdbx_seq_one_letter_code
_entity_poly.pdbx_strand_id
1 'polypeptide(L)'
;MKRYAIIGCLWFLMASAMIHGNARAEIDYEIRYDSNTKQTYELKQKIQDIYSELVRGVHKESYILMVLHNKELFAYRKDLQADWKQNQLVITEGDGKGDTITGTLRTESVCVPEVQPRSLFQEIFQ
;
A
#
# COMPACT_ATOMS: atom_id res chain seq x y z
N MET A 1 -16.61 -21.18 -44.72
CA MET A 1 -17.18 -20.11 -43.84
C MET A 1 -17.13 -20.43 -42.35
N LYS A 2 -17.45 -21.66 -41.89
CA LYS A 2 -17.42 -22.02 -40.44
C LYS A 2 -16.07 -21.83 -39.73
N ARG A 3 -14.94 -22.04 -40.41
CA ARG A 3 -13.58 -21.93 -39.83
C ARG A 3 -13.18 -20.48 -39.51
N TYR A 4 -13.61 -19.50 -40.31
CA TYR A 4 -13.32 -18.08 -40.07
C TYR A 4 -14.14 -17.50 -38.91
N ALA A 5 -15.36 -18.02 -38.68
CA ALA A 5 -16.17 -17.63 -37.53
C ALA A 5 -15.53 -18.06 -36.20
N ILE A 6 -14.91 -19.24 -36.16
CA ILE A 6 -14.20 -19.73 -34.97
C ILE A 6 -12.98 -18.86 -34.66
N ILE A 7 -12.22 -18.47 -35.68
CA ILE A 7 -11.06 -17.58 -35.53
C ILE A 7 -11.50 -16.19 -35.07
N GLY A 8 -12.60 -15.67 -35.60
CA GLY A 8 -13.19 -14.40 -35.17
C GLY A 8 -13.66 -14.42 -33.71
N CYS A 9 -14.34 -15.50 -33.28
CA CYS A 9 -14.72 -15.68 -31.88
C CYS A 9 -13.51 -15.79 -30.95
N LEU A 10 -12.47 -16.53 -31.34
CA LEU A 10 -11.25 -16.68 -30.56
C LEU A 10 -10.54 -15.33 -30.37
N TRP A 11 -10.47 -14.52 -31.44
CA TRP A 11 -9.92 -13.17 -31.41
C TRP A 11 -10.73 -12.24 -30.49
N PHE A 12 -12.05 -12.30 -30.57
CA PHE A 12 -12.92 -11.49 -29.74
C PHE A 12 -12.79 -11.86 -28.25
N LEU A 13 -12.64 -13.16 -27.94
CA LEU A 13 -12.43 -13.66 -26.59
C LEU A 13 -11.08 -13.18 -26.02
N MET A 14 -10.00 -13.25 -26.80
CA MET A 14 -8.69 -12.71 -26.39
C MET A 14 -8.74 -11.21 -26.14
N ALA A 15 -9.42 -10.44 -26.99
CA ALA A 15 -9.58 -9.00 -26.81
C ALA A 15 -10.38 -8.66 -25.53
N SER A 16 -11.45 -9.42 -25.26
CA SER A 16 -12.28 -9.23 -24.06
C SER A 16 -11.56 -9.62 -22.75
N ALA A 17 -10.60 -10.54 -22.81
CA ALA A 17 -9.80 -10.96 -21.66
C ALA A 17 -8.83 -9.87 -21.19
N MET A 18 -8.32 -9.01 -22.09
CA MET A 18 -7.45 -7.88 -21.71
C MET A 18 -8.20 -6.77 -20.95
N ILE A 19 -9.51 -6.63 -21.14
CA ILE A 19 -10.30 -5.54 -20.52
C ILE A 19 -10.57 -5.81 -19.02
N HIS A 20 -10.45 -7.06 -18.57
CA HIS A 20 -10.69 -7.44 -17.17
C HIS A 20 -9.44 -7.40 -16.28
N GLY A 21 -8.32 -6.87 -16.79
CA GLY A 21 -7.18 -6.48 -15.97
C GLY A 21 -7.53 -5.23 -15.15
N ASN A 22 -8.48 -5.33 -14.22
CA ASN A 22 -8.63 -4.36 -13.15
C ASN A 22 -7.33 -4.43 -12.35
N ALA A 23 -6.37 -3.59 -12.74
CA ALA A 23 -5.21 -3.31 -11.94
C ALA A 23 -5.75 -2.80 -10.60
N ARG A 24 -5.74 -3.66 -9.58
CA ARG A 24 -6.04 -3.24 -8.23
C ARG A 24 -5.01 -2.17 -7.90
N ALA A 25 -5.47 -0.93 -7.82
CA ALA A 25 -4.66 0.23 -7.42
C ALA A 25 -4.43 0.24 -5.90
N GLU A 26 -4.33 -0.94 -5.30
CA GLU A 26 -4.03 -1.17 -3.90
C GLU A 26 -2.54 -1.45 -3.82
N ILE A 27 -1.82 -0.64 -3.03
CA ILE A 27 -0.39 -0.80 -2.82
C ILE A 27 -0.21 -1.37 -1.43
N ASP A 28 0.28 -2.60 -1.36
CA ASP A 28 0.65 -3.18 -0.08
C ASP A 28 1.95 -2.55 0.43
N TYR A 29 2.06 -2.45 1.75
CA TYR A 29 3.26 -1.97 2.42
C TYR A 29 3.64 -2.88 3.60
N GLU A 30 4.92 -2.89 3.93
CA GLU A 30 5.50 -3.55 5.09
C GLU A 30 6.41 -2.56 5.81
N ILE A 31 6.25 -2.41 7.11
CA ILE A 31 7.14 -1.63 7.97
C ILE A 31 7.84 -2.59 8.91
N ARG A 32 9.17 -2.60 8.87
CA ARG A 32 10.04 -3.32 9.80
C ARG A 32 10.62 -2.30 10.77
N TYR A 33 10.21 -2.38 12.03
CA TYR A 33 10.67 -1.46 13.06
C TYR A 33 12.03 -1.86 13.61
N ASP A 34 12.72 -0.91 14.24
CA ASP A 34 13.91 -1.18 15.03
C ASP A 34 13.54 -1.95 16.32
N SER A 35 14.47 -2.76 16.83
CA SER A 35 14.29 -3.53 18.07
C SER A 35 13.89 -2.70 19.29
N ASN A 36 14.13 -1.38 19.29
CA ASN A 36 13.84 -0.47 20.42
C ASN A 36 12.64 0.46 20.17
N THR A 37 11.97 0.36 19.03
CA THR A 37 10.88 1.29 18.70
C THR A 37 9.62 1.00 19.52
N LYS A 38 9.20 1.98 20.34
CA LYS A 38 7.99 1.88 21.18
C LYS A 38 6.74 2.51 20.55
N GLN A 39 6.90 3.36 19.54
CA GLN A 39 5.81 4.12 18.91
C GLN A 39 5.74 3.84 17.40
N THR A 40 4.87 2.92 17.02
CA THR A 40 4.69 2.47 15.63
C THR A 40 3.64 3.29 14.85
N TYR A 41 2.78 4.02 15.56
CA TYR A 41 1.67 4.76 14.95
C TYR A 41 2.12 5.97 14.11
N GLU A 42 3.07 6.76 14.62
CA GLU A 42 3.51 7.99 13.95
C GLU A 42 4.13 7.72 12.58
N LEU A 43 4.94 6.65 12.47
CA LEU A 43 5.55 6.26 11.21
C LEU A 43 4.49 5.82 10.20
N LYS A 44 3.52 5.00 10.62
CA LYS A 44 2.41 4.57 9.76
C LYS A 44 1.61 5.76 9.24
N GLN A 45 1.27 6.72 10.10
CA GLN A 45 0.53 7.92 9.69
C GLN A 45 1.32 8.74 8.68
N LYS A 46 2.62 8.95 8.92
CA LYS A 46 3.46 9.71 8.01
C LYS A 46 3.60 9.07 6.63
N ILE A 47 3.70 7.75 6.56
CA ILE A 47 3.72 6.99 5.30
C ILE A 47 2.41 7.18 4.54
N GLN A 48 1.28 7.14 5.23
CA GLN A 48 -0.04 7.36 4.65
C GLN A 48 -0.20 8.80 4.14
N ASP A 49 0.35 9.79 4.84
CA ASP A 49 0.34 11.20 4.41
C ASP A 49 1.18 11.41 3.14
N ILE A 50 2.41 10.88 3.11
CA ILE A 50 3.30 10.95 1.94
C ILE A 50 2.62 10.29 0.73
N TYR A 51 2.02 9.11 0.92
CA TYR A 51 1.27 8.43 -0.12
C TYR A 51 0.11 9.29 -0.64
N SER A 52 -0.71 9.83 0.27
CA SER A 52 -1.88 10.65 -0.07
C SER A 52 -1.50 11.90 -0.87
N GLU A 53 -0.41 12.57 -0.49
CA GLU A 53 0.11 13.73 -1.21
C GLU A 53 0.63 13.34 -2.60
N LEU A 54 1.37 12.23 -2.69
CA LEU A 54 1.99 11.76 -3.91
C LEU A 54 0.97 11.34 -4.99
N VAL A 55 -0.14 10.72 -4.58
CA VAL A 55 -1.18 10.26 -5.51
C VAL A 55 -2.32 11.28 -5.69
N ARG A 56 -2.22 12.45 -5.06
CA ARG A 56 -3.26 13.48 -5.12
C ARG A 56 -3.41 14.01 -6.56
N GLY A 57 -4.61 13.83 -7.12
CA GLY A 57 -4.90 14.27 -8.49
C GLY A 57 -4.31 13.37 -9.58
N VAL A 58 -3.74 12.23 -9.21
CA VAL A 58 -3.22 11.22 -10.13
C VAL A 58 -4.29 10.16 -10.40
N HIS A 59 -4.27 9.55 -11.58
CA HIS A 59 -5.15 8.43 -11.92
C HIS A 59 -4.73 7.14 -11.19
N LYS A 60 -5.70 6.33 -10.77
CA LYS A 60 -5.50 5.11 -9.96
C LYS A 60 -4.52 4.12 -10.60
N GLU A 61 -4.55 4.02 -11.92
CA GLU A 61 -3.68 3.15 -12.72
C GLU A 61 -2.20 3.52 -12.59
N SER A 62 -1.90 4.76 -12.18
CA SER A 62 -0.54 5.29 -12.05
C SER A 62 -0.01 5.27 -10.61
N TYR A 63 -0.80 4.86 -9.61
CA TYR A 63 -0.40 4.92 -8.19
C TYR A 63 0.86 4.12 -7.90
N ILE A 64 0.93 2.89 -8.41
CA ILE A 64 2.12 2.02 -8.24
C ILE A 64 3.35 2.71 -8.82
N LEU A 65 3.24 3.29 -10.02
CA LEU A 65 4.34 3.96 -10.68
C LEU A 65 4.79 5.21 -9.92
N MET A 66 3.85 5.98 -9.37
CA MET A 66 4.16 7.15 -8.53
C MET A 66 4.96 6.75 -7.30
N VAL A 67 4.50 5.74 -6.55
CA VAL A 67 5.19 5.26 -5.35
C VAL A 67 6.56 4.69 -5.70
N LEU A 68 6.66 3.87 -6.75
CA LEU A 68 7.93 3.26 -7.18
C LEU A 68 8.98 4.33 -7.54
N HIS A 69 8.59 5.35 -8.30
CA HIS A 69 9.52 6.41 -8.72
C HIS A 69 9.87 7.38 -7.60
N ASN A 70 9.02 7.53 -6.59
CA ASN A 70 9.21 8.46 -5.48
C ASN A 70 9.43 7.76 -4.14
N LYS A 71 9.87 6.49 -4.15
CA LYS A 71 10.06 5.69 -2.92
C LYS A 71 11.01 6.33 -1.92
N GLU A 72 11.97 7.13 -2.40
CA GLU A 72 12.93 7.87 -1.56
C GLU A 72 12.23 8.86 -0.61
N LEU A 73 11.02 9.36 -0.96
CA LEU A 73 10.25 10.24 -0.08
C LEU A 73 9.83 9.54 1.22
N PHE A 74 9.69 8.21 1.21
CA PHE A 74 9.36 7.42 2.38
C PHE A 74 10.58 7.20 3.30
N ALA A 75 11.79 7.43 2.79
CA ALA A 75 13.04 7.45 3.56
C ALA A 75 13.38 8.88 4.05
N TYR A 76 12.40 9.59 4.60
CA TYR A 76 12.52 11.00 4.99
C TYR A 76 13.44 11.23 6.21
N ARG A 77 13.79 10.18 6.96
CA ARG A 77 14.79 10.21 8.04
C ARG A 77 15.95 9.28 7.72
N LYS A 78 17.12 9.56 8.30
CA LYS A 78 18.36 8.80 8.06
C LYS A 78 18.31 7.36 8.58
N ASP A 79 17.45 7.09 9.55
CA ASP A 79 17.17 5.79 10.13
C ASP A 79 16.16 4.98 9.32
N LEU A 80 15.55 5.56 8.29
CA LEU A 80 14.56 4.91 7.43
C LEU A 80 15.13 4.57 6.07
N GLN A 81 14.88 3.34 5.63
CA GLN A 81 15.18 2.88 4.27
C GLN A 81 13.89 2.41 3.60
N ALA A 82 13.66 2.85 2.37
CA ALA A 82 12.49 2.46 1.58
C ALA A 82 12.90 1.67 0.34
N ASP A 83 12.39 0.46 0.22
CA ASP A 83 12.64 -0.46 -0.88
C ASP A 83 11.33 -0.86 -1.56
N TRP A 84 11.43 -1.35 -2.79
CA TRP A 84 10.32 -1.98 -3.51
C TRP A 84 10.62 -3.45 -3.75
N LYS A 85 9.85 -4.36 -3.15
CA LYS A 85 10.06 -5.81 -3.24
C LYS A 85 8.73 -6.50 -3.45
N GLN A 86 8.66 -7.45 -4.39
CA GLN A 86 7.47 -8.29 -4.62
C GLN A 86 6.16 -7.48 -4.79
N ASN A 87 6.23 -6.33 -5.46
CA ASN A 87 5.09 -5.41 -5.66
C ASN A 87 4.56 -4.75 -4.37
N GLN A 88 5.43 -4.63 -3.37
CA GLN A 88 5.14 -4.05 -2.06
C GLN A 88 6.19 -2.99 -1.70
N LEU A 89 5.74 -1.92 -1.04
CA LEU A 89 6.62 -0.92 -0.43
C LEU A 89 7.14 -1.45 0.92
N VAL A 90 8.44 -1.67 1.03
CA VAL A 90 9.07 -2.17 2.27
C VAL A 90 9.86 -1.03 2.90
N ILE A 91 9.48 -0.63 4.11
CA ILE A 91 10.12 0.43 4.89
C ILE A 91 10.79 -0.21 6.09
N THR A 92 12.10 0.03 6.25
CA THR A 92 12.89 -0.51 7.35
C THR A 92 13.41 0.64 8.20
N GLU A 93 13.14 0.59 9.50
CA GLU A 93 13.65 1.52 10.51
C GLU A 93 14.82 0.86 11.25
N GLY A 94 15.96 1.56 11.35
CA GLY A 94 17.11 1.12 12.14
C GLY A 94 17.64 -0.26 11.73
N ASP A 95 17.65 -1.19 12.70
CA ASP A 95 18.12 -2.56 12.48
C ASP A 95 17.09 -3.48 11.80
N GLY A 96 15.82 -3.07 11.73
CA GLY A 96 14.72 -3.83 11.13
C GLY A 96 14.40 -5.16 11.81
N LYS A 97 14.87 -5.39 13.05
CA LYS A 97 14.70 -6.64 13.81
C LYS A 97 13.58 -6.58 14.86
N GLY A 98 12.90 -5.44 14.96
CA GLY A 98 11.74 -5.26 15.82
C GLY A 98 10.47 -5.84 15.19
N ASP A 99 9.34 -5.25 15.56
CA ASP A 99 8.04 -5.67 15.05
C ASP A 99 7.90 -5.41 13.55
N THR A 100 7.07 -6.21 12.88
CA THR A 100 6.72 -6.02 11.48
C THR A 100 5.23 -5.78 11.34
N ILE A 101 4.86 -4.71 10.63
CA ILE A 101 3.46 -4.36 10.35
C ILE A 101 3.26 -4.36 8.84
N THR A 102 2.24 -5.09 8.38
CA THR A 102 1.78 -5.05 7.00
C THR A 102 0.46 -4.30 6.89
N GLY A 103 0.19 -3.76 5.71
CA GLY A 103 -1.08 -3.10 5.42
C GLY A 103 -1.18 -2.72 3.96
N THR A 104 -2.27 -2.03 3.61
CA THR A 104 -2.51 -1.55 2.26
C THR A 104 -2.73 -0.05 2.29
N LEU A 105 -1.99 0.69 1.46
CA LEU A 105 -2.14 2.13 1.28
C LEU A 105 -3.45 2.40 0.54
N ARG A 106 -4.32 3.21 1.14
CA ARG A 106 -5.62 3.57 0.57
C ARG A 106 -5.69 5.06 0.33
N THR A 107 -6.24 5.49 -0.80
CA THR A 107 -6.40 6.92 -1.14
C THR A 107 -7.69 7.52 -0.56
N GLU A 108 -8.39 6.81 0.33
CA GLU A 108 -9.73 7.20 0.74
C GLU A 108 -9.73 8.43 1.64
N SER A 109 -10.50 9.44 1.24
CA SER A 109 -11.01 10.56 2.04
C SER A 109 -11.97 10.11 3.15
N VAL A 110 -11.80 8.90 3.67
CA VAL A 110 -12.71 8.26 4.60
C VAL A 110 -11.91 7.91 5.84
N CYS A 111 -12.33 8.56 6.93
CA CYS A 111 -11.86 8.43 8.29
C CYS A 111 -11.12 7.13 8.58
N VAL A 112 -9.89 7.28 9.08
CA VAL A 112 -9.22 6.26 9.89
C VAL A 112 -10.28 5.62 10.79
N PRO A 113 -10.59 4.32 10.66
CA PRO A 113 -11.52 3.70 11.59
C PRO A 113 -10.92 3.86 12.98
N GLU A 114 -11.65 4.54 13.85
CA GLU A 114 -11.26 4.79 15.22
C GLU A 114 -10.93 3.45 15.87
N VAL A 115 -9.65 3.27 16.20
CA VAL A 115 -9.16 2.03 16.77
C VAL A 115 -9.76 1.97 18.17
N GLN A 116 -10.69 1.04 18.43
CA GLN A 116 -11.20 0.84 19.78
C GLN A 116 -10.00 0.56 20.70
N PRO A 117 -9.77 1.38 21.75
CA PRO A 117 -8.68 1.13 22.67
C PRO A 117 -8.89 -0.24 23.31
N ARG A 118 -7.85 -1.08 23.27
CA ARG A 118 -7.78 -2.34 24.01
C ARG A 118 -7.74 -2.05 25.51
N SER A 119 -8.85 -1.68 26.11
CA SER A 119 -8.95 -1.49 27.56
C SER A 119 -10.41 -1.46 28.03
N LEU A 120 -11.03 -2.63 28.12
CA LEU A 120 -12.26 -2.85 28.90
C LEU A 120 -12.01 -2.76 30.43
N PHE A 121 -10.76 -2.56 30.86
CA PHE A 121 -10.37 -2.59 32.28
C PHE A 121 -10.24 -1.20 32.94
N GLN A 122 -10.42 -0.10 32.19
CA GLN A 122 -10.41 1.25 32.77
C GLN A 122 -11.76 1.69 33.35
N GLU A 123 -12.87 1.02 33.04
CA GLU A 123 -14.19 1.38 33.58
C GLU A 123 -14.46 0.84 35.00
N ILE A 124 -13.63 -0.07 35.52
CA ILE A 124 -13.86 -0.70 36.83
C ILE A 124 -13.22 0.11 37.99
N PHE A 125 -12.39 1.11 37.68
CA PHE A 125 -11.61 1.86 38.68
C PHE A 125 -11.92 3.37 38.73
N GLN A 126 -13.09 3.81 38.28
CA GLN A 126 -13.57 5.19 38.46
C GLN A 126 -14.82 5.27 39.33
#